data_AF-A0AAV8HHW1-F1
#
_entry.id   AF-A0AAV8HHW1-F1
#
_cell.length_a   1.000
_cell.length_b   1.000
_cell.length_c   1.000
_cell.angle_alpha   90.00
_cell.angle_beta   90.00
_cell.angle_gamma   90.00
#
_symmetry.space_group_name_H-M   'P 1'
#
loop_
_entity.id
_entity.type
_entity.pdbx_description
1 polymer ?
#
loop_
_entity_poly.entity_id
_entity_poly.type
_entity_poly.pdbx_seq_one_letter_code
_entity_poly.pdbx_strand_id
1 'polypeptide(L)'
;MQIREMRPLLLYVALAIAYTGATTLADGVSPQEARQLRDEVRDMFYHAFNGYMEHAFPLDELRPLSCKGEDSLGGYALTLIDSLDTLALLGDRENFSSAVEWVSRNVQFNIDKTVSVFETTIRILGGLLSAHLIASDYVTGMKVQNYNNELLHLAEDLALRMLPAFDTPTGIPFGSVNLRHGVDENESKITSTAGGGTLTLEFGVLGRLTNNTIFERVTKNAVRGIWARRSKIDLVGAHINVFSGEWTQKDAGIGTSIDSFYEYLLKAYLLFGDEEYLFMFQEAYKAALRYLHHDPWYVEVNMNSAATVWPLFNSLQAFWPGLQVLAGDIDPAIRTHAAFFSVWKKYGFTPEGFNLATLSVQNGQRSYPLRPELIESTYWLYKATRDSRYLEVGRDMLASLQYGAKCPCGYCHISDVESHKQDDHMESFFLAETVKYLWLLFDLAVDSDNIVESGPYKYIFSTEGHFLPATPEISLANEHCSYIGAFCKGDERGSYEISSNIRDSKDRNGTQKVEFDASLIAKSLDLVGATSFVKGNCVGLTHAQKFGISYFEEKEDQSTVEGKEIRTELEEKTEIGDDNTVENENPGKLSDGETSEEKDEEFLKISQFVIKGDNKNVNQEAQTTHDDS
;
A
#
# COMPACT_ATOMS: atom_id res chain seq x y z
N MET A 1 50.75 -56.50 -34.65
CA MET A 1 49.85 -55.73 -35.55
C MET A 1 48.49 -55.64 -34.88
N GLN A 2 48.25 -54.61 -34.05
CA GLN A 2 47.08 -54.60 -33.16
C GLN A 2 46.58 -53.18 -32.81
N ILE A 3 46.68 -52.26 -33.78
CA ILE A 3 46.22 -50.87 -33.66
C ILE A 3 45.39 -50.53 -34.90
N ARG A 4 44.14 -51.05 -34.95
CA ARG A 4 43.16 -50.65 -35.99
C ARG A 4 41.70 -50.76 -35.54
N GLU A 5 41.36 -51.74 -34.69
CA GLU A 5 39.99 -51.99 -34.21
C GLU A 5 39.46 -50.98 -33.15
N MET A 6 40.33 -50.24 -32.45
CA MET A 6 39.89 -49.33 -31.37
C MET A 6 39.27 -48.00 -31.84
N ARG A 7 39.47 -47.59 -33.10
CA ARG A 7 38.97 -46.30 -33.60
C ARG A 7 37.44 -46.17 -33.65
N PRO A 8 36.65 -47.14 -34.16
CA PRO A 8 35.19 -47.01 -34.15
C PRO A 8 34.61 -46.97 -32.73
N LEU A 9 35.14 -47.78 -31.80
CA LEU A 9 34.64 -47.82 -30.42
C LEU A 9 34.84 -46.48 -29.71
N LEU A 10 36.02 -45.87 -29.85
CA LEU A 10 36.29 -44.52 -29.32
C LEU A 10 35.41 -43.45 -29.97
N LEU A 11 35.07 -43.57 -31.26
CA LEU A 11 34.15 -42.64 -31.92
C LEU A 11 32.72 -42.77 -31.39
N TYR A 12 32.23 -43.99 -31.16
CA TYR A 12 30.91 -44.23 -30.57
C TYR A 12 30.83 -43.78 -29.11
N VAL A 13 31.89 -43.96 -28.31
CA VAL A 13 31.95 -43.42 -26.94
C VAL A 13 32.00 -41.88 -26.96
N ALA A 14 32.75 -41.27 -27.88
CA ALA A 14 32.77 -39.82 -28.04
C ALA A 14 31.42 -39.25 -28.50
N LEU A 15 30.72 -39.91 -29.44
CA LEU A 15 29.35 -39.52 -29.80
C LEU A 15 28.36 -39.75 -28.66
N ALA A 16 28.49 -40.83 -27.88
CA ALA A 16 27.64 -41.06 -26.72
C ALA A 16 27.83 -39.98 -25.66
N ILE A 17 29.08 -39.55 -25.40
CA ILE A 17 29.39 -38.43 -24.50
C ILE A 17 28.86 -37.09 -25.05
N ALA A 18 28.87 -36.89 -26.37
CA ALA A 18 28.26 -35.72 -27.00
C ALA A 18 26.71 -35.76 -27.01
N TYR A 19 26.10 -36.94 -27.00
CA TYR A 19 24.64 -37.12 -26.92
C TYR A 19 24.13 -37.13 -25.46
N THR A 20 24.97 -37.51 -24.51
CA THR A 20 24.90 -37.06 -23.10
C THR A 20 25.62 -35.73 -22.93
N GLY A 21 25.57 -34.86 -23.95
CA GLY A 21 25.86 -33.45 -23.79
C GLY A 21 24.85 -32.93 -22.78
N ALA A 22 25.30 -32.74 -21.54
CA ALA A 22 24.44 -32.33 -20.45
C ALA A 22 23.79 -31.01 -20.83
N THR A 23 22.48 -31.03 -21.03
CA THR A 23 21.67 -29.84 -20.82
C THR A 23 21.82 -29.52 -19.34
N THR A 24 22.79 -28.68 -19.03
CA THR A 24 22.76 -27.85 -17.84
C THR A 24 21.61 -26.86 -18.06
N LEU A 25 20.40 -27.40 -17.85
CA LEU A 25 19.37 -26.66 -17.13
C LEU A 25 20.11 -26.03 -15.95
N ALA A 26 20.01 -24.72 -15.77
CA ALA A 26 20.51 -24.13 -14.55
C ALA A 26 19.76 -24.83 -13.41
N ASP A 27 20.48 -25.51 -12.52
CA ASP A 27 19.85 -26.10 -11.35
C ASP A 27 19.21 -24.95 -10.57
N GLY A 28 17.88 -24.95 -10.51
CA GLY A 28 17.11 -23.92 -9.82
C GLY A 28 17.50 -23.87 -8.35
N VAL A 29 17.40 -22.68 -7.74
CA VAL A 29 17.97 -22.37 -6.42
C VAL A 29 17.74 -23.51 -5.42
N SER A 30 18.83 -24.19 -5.05
CA SER A 30 18.72 -25.38 -4.20
C SER A 30 18.33 -24.99 -2.77
N PRO A 31 17.73 -25.88 -1.95
CA PRO A 31 17.41 -25.55 -0.55
C PRO A 31 18.62 -25.18 0.31
N GLN A 32 19.84 -25.56 -0.11
CA GLN A 32 21.06 -25.12 0.56
C GLN A 32 21.53 -23.73 0.12
N GLU A 33 21.32 -23.40 -1.15
CA GLU A 33 21.56 -22.06 -1.71
C GLU A 33 20.52 -21.07 -1.18
N ALA A 34 19.24 -21.45 -1.11
CA ALA A 34 18.19 -20.65 -0.48
C ALA A 34 18.52 -20.27 0.97
N ARG A 35 19.05 -21.21 1.78
CA ARG A 35 19.57 -20.88 3.13
C ARG A 35 20.71 -19.85 3.08
N GLN A 36 21.61 -19.93 2.11
CA GLN A 36 22.72 -18.98 1.96
C GLN A 36 22.22 -17.59 1.55
N LEU A 37 21.29 -17.52 0.59
CA LEU A 37 20.69 -16.27 0.12
C LEU A 37 19.83 -15.61 1.21
N ARG A 38 19.05 -16.39 1.97
CA ARG A 38 18.30 -15.90 3.15
C ARG A 38 19.23 -15.30 4.21
N ASP A 39 20.29 -16.04 4.56
CA ASP A 39 21.25 -15.60 5.55
C ASP A 39 22.06 -14.37 5.06
N GLU A 40 22.32 -14.26 3.75
CA GLU A 40 22.90 -13.07 3.11
C GLU A 40 21.95 -11.86 3.16
N VAL A 41 20.62 -12.05 3.00
CA VAL A 41 19.62 -10.98 3.19
C VAL A 41 19.54 -10.55 4.66
N ARG A 42 19.67 -11.47 5.62
CA ARG A 42 19.78 -11.13 7.04
C ARG A 42 21.03 -10.30 7.32
N ASP A 43 22.16 -10.65 6.72
CA ASP A 43 23.41 -9.90 6.88
C ASP A 43 23.34 -8.53 6.16
N MET A 44 22.55 -8.40 5.09
CA MET A 44 22.14 -7.14 4.47
C MET A 44 21.27 -6.28 5.40
N PHE A 45 20.30 -6.86 6.11
CA PHE A 45 19.50 -6.15 7.13
C PHE A 45 20.41 -5.49 8.16
N TYR A 46 21.26 -6.29 8.83
CA TYR A 46 22.10 -5.76 9.91
C TYR A 46 23.19 -4.80 9.42
N HIS A 47 23.65 -4.91 8.17
CA HIS A 47 24.55 -3.90 7.58
C HIS A 47 23.89 -2.51 7.53
N ALA A 48 22.63 -2.42 7.10
CA ALA A 48 21.90 -1.16 7.04
C ALA A 48 21.32 -0.70 8.39
N PHE A 49 20.72 -1.62 9.17
CA PHE A 49 20.15 -1.31 10.47
C PHE A 49 21.22 -0.84 11.47
N ASN A 50 22.36 -1.53 11.57
CA ASN A 50 23.42 -1.11 12.49
C ASN A 50 24.05 0.22 12.05
N GLY A 51 24.22 0.46 10.75
CA GLY A 51 24.73 1.74 10.24
C GLY A 51 23.76 2.90 10.45
N TYR A 52 22.44 2.67 10.38
CA TYR A 52 21.43 3.64 10.84
C TYR A 52 21.57 3.90 12.35
N MET A 53 21.66 2.86 13.16
CA MET A 53 21.79 2.97 14.62
C MET A 53 23.11 3.62 15.09
N GLU A 54 24.20 3.52 14.33
CA GLU A 54 25.49 4.16 14.65
C GLU A 54 25.60 5.60 14.13
N HIS A 55 24.99 5.93 12.99
CA HIS A 55 25.28 7.18 12.26
C HIS A 55 24.09 8.12 12.03
N ALA A 56 22.85 7.66 12.23
CA ALA A 56 21.66 8.43 11.92
C ALA A 56 20.67 8.54 13.10
N PHE A 57 20.43 7.44 13.82
CA PHE A 57 19.53 7.38 14.96
C PHE A 57 19.83 8.48 16.01
N PRO A 58 18.82 9.22 16.53
CA PRO A 58 17.37 9.04 16.36
C PRO A 58 16.73 9.91 15.26
N LEU A 59 17.51 10.39 14.27
CA LEU A 59 16.96 11.06 13.09
C LEU A 59 16.17 10.06 12.23
N ASP A 60 15.37 10.54 11.28
CA ASP A 60 14.49 9.67 10.51
C ASP A 60 15.24 8.65 9.64
N GLU A 61 16.22 9.08 8.82
CA GLU A 61 16.83 8.25 7.77
C GLU A 61 18.36 8.38 7.68
N LEU A 62 18.98 7.43 6.97
CA LEU A 62 20.44 7.31 6.83
C LEU A 62 20.94 7.82 5.47
N ARG A 63 22.09 8.50 5.52
CA ARG A 63 22.94 8.84 4.38
C ARG A 63 24.14 7.88 4.32
N PRO A 64 24.09 6.81 3.50
CA PRO A 64 24.97 5.64 3.64
C PRO A 64 26.37 5.77 3.00
N LEU A 65 26.64 6.82 2.20
CA LEU A 65 27.98 7.14 1.69
C LEU A 65 28.71 8.09 2.66
N SER A 66 28.01 9.09 3.19
CA SER A 66 28.60 10.08 4.10
C SER A 66 28.51 9.71 5.58
N CYS A 67 27.76 8.64 5.91
CA CYS A 67 27.55 8.08 7.24
C CYS A 67 27.03 9.13 8.23
N LYS A 68 25.82 9.64 7.95
CA LYS A 68 25.08 10.66 8.72
C LYS A 68 23.59 10.35 8.70
N GLY A 69 22.82 10.93 9.61
CA GLY A 69 21.36 10.96 9.50
C GLY A 69 20.80 12.26 8.95
N GLU A 70 19.53 12.23 8.55
CA GLU A 70 18.71 13.40 8.25
C GLU A 70 17.22 13.16 8.60
N ASP A 71 16.48 14.25 8.86
CA ASP A 71 15.05 14.21 9.14
C ASP A 71 14.24 14.52 7.87
N SER A 72 13.76 13.47 7.21
CA SER A 72 12.99 13.57 5.95
C SER A 72 11.49 13.79 6.18
N LEU A 73 10.89 13.18 7.21
CA LEU A 73 9.46 13.29 7.50
C LEU A 73 9.19 14.08 8.79
N GLY A 74 9.33 13.46 9.95
CA GLY A 74 8.85 13.96 11.24
C GLY A 74 9.93 14.37 12.23
N GLY A 75 11.11 13.74 12.18
CA GLY A 75 12.09 13.75 13.26
C GLY A 75 11.65 12.87 14.44
N TYR A 76 11.15 11.66 14.13
CA TYR A 76 10.54 10.73 15.08
C TYR A 76 11.19 9.34 15.08
N ALA A 77 12.44 9.24 14.63
CA ALA A 77 13.19 8.00 14.43
C ALA A 77 12.50 7.03 13.46
N LEU A 78 12.06 7.55 12.31
CA LEU A 78 11.34 6.82 11.25
C LEU A 78 11.88 5.40 11.03
N THR A 79 13.14 5.27 10.61
CA THR A 79 13.74 3.97 10.26
C THR A 79 13.75 2.99 11.44
N LEU A 80 13.78 3.44 12.69
CA LEU A 80 13.65 2.54 13.84
C LEU A 80 12.22 2.00 13.97
N ILE A 81 11.21 2.86 13.89
CA ILE A 81 9.79 2.46 14.02
C ILE A 81 9.37 1.55 12.88
N ASP A 82 9.76 1.92 11.66
CA ASP A 82 9.44 1.22 10.41
C ASP A 82 10.07 -0.19 10.34
N SER A 83 11.26 -0.38 10.91
CA SER A 83 11.95 -1.68 10.96
C SER A 83 11.61 -2.58 12.16
N LEU A 84 10.74 -2.15 13.08
CA LEU A 84 10.41 -2.91 14.30
C LEU A 84 9.89 -4.33 14.01
N ASP A 85 9.01 -4.49 13.02
CA ASP A 85 8.47 -5.81 12.71
C ASP A 85 9.38 -6.66 11.82
N THR A 86 10.32 -6.06 11.08
CA THR A 86 11.43 -6.80 10.45
C THR A 86 12.38 -7.38 11.51
N LEU A 87 12.70 -6.66 12.59
CA LEU A 87 13.45 -7.22 13.73
C LEU A 87 12.71 -8.43 14.34
N ALA A 88 11.38 -8.33 14.47
CA ALA A 88 10.55 -9.42 14.96
C ALA A 88 10.51 -10.62 14.01
N LEU A 89 10.41 -10.40 12.70
CA LEU A 89 10.45 -11.44 11.67
C LEU A 89 11.76 -12.23 11.70
N LEU A 90 12.88 -11.51 11.84
CA LEU A 90 14.23 -12.09 11.91
C LEU A 90 14.53 -12.81 13.24
N GLY A 91 13.57 -12.81 14.19
CA GLY A 91 13.71 -13.45 15.50
C GLY A 91 14.61 -12.70 16.49
N ASP A 92 15.02 -11.46 16.20
CA ASP A 92 15.89 -10.69 17.06
C ASP A 92 15.11 -10.03 18.21
N ARG A 93 14.90 -10.83 19.24
CA ARG A 93 14.16 -10.43 20.43
C ARG A 93 14.91 -9.38 21.27
N GLU A 94 16.23 -9.31 21.16
CA GLU A 94 17.03 -8.38 21.97
C GLU A 94 16.94 -6.95 21.40
N ASN A 95 17.17 -6.79 20.10
CA ASN A 95 16.99 -5.49 19.43
C ASN A 95 15.51 -5.11 19.35
N PHE A 96 14.58 -6.04 19.06
CA PHE A 96 13.14 -5.73 19.08
C PHE A 96 12.67 -5.21 20.44
N SER A 97 13.00 -5.90 21.53
CA SER A 97 12.59 -5.46 22.88
C SER A 97 13.21 -4.12 23.25
N SER A 98 14.50 -3.92 22.92
CA SER A 98 15.22 -2.68 23.21
C SER A 98 14.69 -1.49 22.42
N ALA A 99 14.34 -1.70 21.14
CA ALA A 99 13.74 -0.69 20.28
C ALA A 99 12.32 -0.31 20.75
N VAL A 100 11.47 -1.31 21.06
CA VAL A 100 10.14 -1.08 21.64
C VAL A 100 10.23 -0.31 22.96
N GLU A 101 11.16 -0.69 23.86
CA GLU A 101 11.40 0.05 25.11
C GLU A 101 11.93 1.47 24.88
N TRP A 102 12.72 1.72 23.83
CA TRP A 102 13.20 3.06 23.51
C TRP A 102 12.09 3.94 22.93
N VAL A 103 11.36 3.47 21.92
CA VAL A 103 10.24 4.20 21.29
C VAL A 103 9.21 4.59 22.34
N SER A 104 8.81 3.64 23.20
CA SER A 104 7.85 3.82 24.30
C SER A 104 8.26 4.86 25.36
N ARG A 105 9.53 5.30 25.38
CA ARG A 105 10.07 6.25 26.37
C ARG A 105 10.51 7.59 25.79
N ASN A 106 10.77 7.67 24.48
CA ASN A 106 11.42 8.83 23.85
C ASN A 106 10.60 9.48 22.73
N VAL A 107 9.67 8.76 22.09
CA VAL A 107 8.85 9.29 21.00
C VAL A 107 7.61 10.01 21.57
N GLN A 108 7.25 11.14 20.98
CA GLN A 108 6.05 11.92 21.29
C GLN A 108 5.62 12.75 20.08
N PHE A 109 4.32 12.83 19.81
CA PHE A 109 3.80 13.52 18.62
C PHE A 109 3.27 14.94 18.91
N ASN A 110 3.43 15.46 20.13
CA ASN A 110 3.14 16.87 20.47
C ASN A 110 4.25 17.84 20.00
N ILE A 111 4.59 17.74 18.73
CA ILE A 111 5.66 18.49 18.07
C ILE A 111 5.08 19.49 17.06
N ASP A 112 5.71 20.67 16.96
CA ASP A 112 5.36 21.67 15.97
C ASP A 112 6.04 21.34 14.64
N LYS A 113 5.40 20.43 13.90
CA LYS A 113 5.91 19.83 12.66
C LYS A 113 4.73 19.48 11.77
N THR A 114 4.75 19.94 10.53
CA THR A 114 3.82 19.51 9.47
C THR A 114 4.35 18.23 8.84
N VAL A 115 3.48 17.22 8.72
CA VAL A 115 3.80 15.88 8.20
C VAL A 115 2.78 15.43 7.16
N SER A 116 3.20 14.57 6.23
CA SER A 116 2.28 13.93 5.26
C SER A 116 1.37 12.94 5.97
N VAL A 117 0.05 13.06 5.77
CA VAL A 117 -0.96 12.17 6.38
C VAL A 117 -0.79 10.73 5.88
N PHE A 118 -0.41 10.59 4.61
CA PHE A 118 -0.15 9.30 3.96
C PHE A 118 1.09 8.61 4.54
N GLU A 119 2.28 9.21 4.37
CA GLU A 119 3.55 8.62 4.83
C GLU A 119 3.55 8.34 6.34
N THR A 120 3.00 9.26 7.15
CA THR A 120 2.93 9.10 8.61
C THR A 120 1.95 8.00 9.02
N THR A 121 0.92 7.73 8.20
CA THR A 121 0.02 6.60 8.45
C THR A 121 0.69 5.28 8.09
N ILE A 122 1.19 5.13 6.86
CA ILE A 122 1.70 3.85 6.37
C ILE A 122 2.96 3.40 7.11
N ARG A 123 3.94 4.29 7.34
CA ARG A 123 5.22 3.97 8.01
C ARG A 123 5.12 3.99 9.54
N ILE A 124 4.61 5.09 10.13
CA ILE A 124 4.62 5.26 11.60
C ILE A 124 3.42 4.62 12.28
N LEU A 125 2.19 4.91 11.83
CA LEU A 125 1.01 4.29 12.44
C LEU A 125 0.99 2.78 12.18
N GLY A 126 1.35 2.34 10.97
CA GLY A 126 1.55 0.94 10.62
C GLY A 126 2.62 0.25 11.48
N GLY A 127 3.85 0.80 11.53
CA GLY A 127 4.95 0.24 12.32
C GLY A 127 4.64 0.16 13.82
N LEU A 128 4.03 1.20 14.41
CA LEU A 128 3.60 1.19 15.82
C LEU A 128 2.53 0.13 16.10
N LEU A 129 1.54 -0.04 15.21
CA LEU A 129 0.47 -1.03 15.39
C LEU A 129 0.96 -2.47 15.21
N SER A 130 1.79 -2.73 14.20
CA SER A 130 2.41 -4.04 13.98
C SER A 130 3.30 -4.43 15.17
N ALA A 131 4.21 -3.54 15.57
CA ALA A 131 5.07 -3.76 16.74
C ALA A 131 4.28 -3.90 18.04
N HIS A 132 3.19 -3.15 18.23
CA HIS A 132 2.29 -3.30 19.38
C HIS A 132 1.70 -4.71 19.45
N LEU A 133 1.13 -5.21 18.35
CA LEU A 133 0.48 -6.51 18.30
C LEU A 133 1.49 -7.65 18.55
N ILE A 134 2.69 -7.53 17.98
CA ILE A 134 3.79 -8.47 18.18
C ILE A 134 4.30 -8.46 19.63
N ALA A 135 4.52 -7.27 20.22
CA ALA A 135 5.05 -7.09 21.56
C ALA A 135 4.05 -7.44 22.69
N SER A 136 2.75 -7.41 22.39
CA SER A 136 1.66 -7.64 23.36
C SER A 136 1.36 -9.11 23.59
N ASP A 137 1.37 -9.94 22.55
CA ASP A 137 0.95 -11.34 22.65
C ASP A 137 2.10 -12.29 23.03
N TYR A 138 1.83 -13.28 23.88
CA TYR A 138 2.77 -14.36 24.20
C TYR A 138 2.93 -15.38 23.06
N VAL A 139 1.90 -15.59 22.22
CA VAL A 139 1.91 -16.67 21.21
C VAL A 139 2.80 -16.31 20.00
N THR A 140 3.14 -15.04 19.82
CA THR A 140 4.14 -14.58 18.81
C THR A 140 5.56 -15.01 19.14
N GLY A 141 5.84 -15.43 20.39
CA GLY A 141 7.19 -15.68 20.92
C GLY A 141 7.99 -14.41 21.24
N MET A 142 7.59 -13.26 20.67
CA MET A 142 8.36 -12.00 20.69
C MET A 142 7.92 -11.01 21.77
N LYS A 143 6.96 -11.38 22.63
CA LYS A 143 6.46 -10.52 23.72
C LYS A 143 7.57 -9.81 24.50
N VAL A 144 7.44 -8.50 24.64
CA VAL A 144 8.32 -7.64 25.44
C VAL A 144 7.94 -7.73 26.93
N GLN A 145 8.91 -7.68 27.83
CA GLN A 145 8.65 -7.79 29.27
C GLN A 145 8.20 -6.45 29.85
N ASN A 146 7.21 -6.49 30.75
CA ASN A 146 6.59 -5.31 31.38
C ASN A 146 5.91 -4.31 30.43
N TYR A 147 5.81 -4.63 29.14
CA TYR A 147 5.09 -3.84 28.14
C TYR A 147 3.60 -3.74 28.48
N ASN A 148 3.07 -2.51 28.42
CA ASN A 148 1.71 -2.12 28.82
C ASN A 148 1.12 -1.15 27.78
N ASN A 149 1.08 -1.60 26.52
CA ASN A 149 0.40 -0.95 25.40
C ASN A 149 0.94 0.45 25.02
N GLU A 150 2.18 0.79 25.38
CA GLU A 150 2.75 2.13 25.15
C GLU A 150 2.75 2.54 23.67
N LEU A 151 3.04 1.61 22.76
CA LEU A 151 2.99 1.88 21.31
C LEU A 151 1.55 2.08 20.79
N LEU A 152 0.54 1.45 21.40
CA LEU A 152 -0.87 1.69 21.05
C LEU A 152 -1.32 3.09 21.51
N HIS A 153 -0.85 3.55 22.67
CA HIS A 153 -1.12 4.91 23.13
C HIS A 153 -0.40 5.96 22.28
N LEU A 154 0.80 5.67 21.77
CA LEU A 154 1.49 6.49 20.77
C LEU A 154 0.75 6.50 19.42
N ALA A 155 0.25 5.35 18.96
CA ALA A 155 -0.57 5.23 17.76
C ALA A 155 -1.89 6.02 17.87
N GLU A 156 -2.54 5.98 19.03
CA GLU A 156 -3.76 6.75 19.30
C GLU A 156 -3.50 8.27 19.34
N ASP A 157 -2.47 8.73 20.05
CA ASP A 157 -2.08 10.15 20.06
C ASP A 157 -1.74 10.67 18.66
N LEU A 158 -1.04 9.88 17.85
CA LEU A 158 -0.71 10.21 16.45
C LEU A 158 -1.96 10.33 15.58
N ALA A 159 -2.83 9.33 15.59
CA ALA A 159 -4.03 9.33 14.75
C ALA A 159 -5.01 10.45 15.16
N LEU A 160 -5.15 10.73 16.46
CA LEU A 160 -5.95 11.87 16.96
C LEU A 160 -5.43 13.22 16.43
N ARG A 161 -4.11 13.39 16.29
CA ARG A 161 -3.48 14.59 15.70
C ARG A 161 -3.69 14.70 14.19
N MET A 162 -3.92 13.59 13.50
CA MET A 162 -4.20 13.57 12.05
C MET A 162 -5.70 13.71 11.73
N LEU A 163 -6.61 13.51 12.69
CA LEU A 163 -8.06 13.70 12.48
C LEU A 163 -8.47 15.06 11.85
N PRO A 164 -7.85 16.22 12.18
CA PRO A 164 -8.17 17.50 11.54
C PRO A 164 -8.00 17.50 10.01
N ALA A 165 -7.15 16.64 9.45
CA ALA A 165 -6.98 16.52 8.00
C ALA A 165 -8.26 16.06 7.29
N PHE A 166 -9.15 15.34 7.98
CA PHE A 166 -10.40 14.80 7.42
C PHE A 166 -11.58 15.78 7.48
N ASP A 167 -11.42 16.99 8.05
CA ASP A 167 -12.48 18.01 8.10
C ASP A 167 -12.59 18.74 6.76
N THR A 168 -13.09 18.03 5.74
CA THR A 168 -13.29 18.54 4.38
C THR A 168 -14.71 18.28 3.88
N PRO A 169 -15.28 19.12 3.01
CA PRO A 169 -16.61 18.92 2.43
C PRO A 169 -16.79 17.61 1.65
N THR A 170 -15.70 16.93 1.30
CA THR A 170 -15.72 15.67 0.54
C THR A 170 -15.49 14.43 1.40
N GLY A 171 -15.03 14.59 2.65
CA GLY A 171 -14.55 13.52 3.53
C GLY A 171 -13.17 12.97 3.17
N ILE A 172 -12.57 13.42 2.06
CA ILE A 172 -11.21 13.06 1.63
C ILE A 172 -10.22 13.96 2.39
N PRO A 173 -9.15 13.43 3.01
CA PRO A 173 -8.27 14.25 3.83
C PRO A 173 -7.34 15.16 3.03
N PHE A 174 -6.93 16.28 3.65
CA PHE A 174 -5.78 17.07 3.23
C PHE A 174 -4.50 16.22 3.14
N GLY A 175 -3.53 16.65 2.32
CA GLY A 175 -2.27 15.92 2.12
C GLY A 175 -1.35 15.93 3.35
N SER A 176 -1.31 17.05 4.08
CA SER A 176 -0.49 17.21 5.28
C SER A 176 -1.23 17.86 6.46
N VAL A 177 -0.66 17.73 7.65
CA VAL A 177 -1.20 18.26 8.91
C VAL A 177 -0.06 18.57 9.88
N ASN A 178 -0.18 19.66 10.66
CA ASN A 178 0.73 19.96 11.76
C ASN A 178 0.28 19.19 13.02
N LEU A 179 1.17 18.36 13.57
CA LEU A 179 0.87 17.45 14.68
C LEU A 179 0.53 18.14 16.01
N ARG A 180 0.74 19.46 16.10
CA ARG A 180 0.33 20.30 17.25
C ARG A 180 -0.81 21.28 16.92
N HIS A 181 -0.86 21.78 15.69
CA HIS A 181 -1.72 22.91 15.32
C HIS A 181 -2.87 22.56 14.36
N GLY A 182 -2.93 21.35 13.82
CA GLY A 182 -3.93 20.94 12.82
C GLY A 182 -3.53 21.33 11.41
N VAL A 183 -4.50 21.55 10.52
CA VAL A 183 -4.25 21.92 9.12
C VAL A 183 -3.97 23.42 9.01
N ASP A 184 -2.98 23.82 8.22
CA ASP A 184 -2.70 25.23 7.92
C ASP A 184 -3.78 25.83 7.01
N GLU A 185 -4.15 27.10 7.21
CA GLU A 185 -5.18 27.79 6.39
C GLU A 185 -4.81 27.83 4.88
N ASN A 186 -3.51 27.75 4.56
CA ASN A 186 -2.94 27.80 3.23
C ASN A 186 -2.63 26.41 2.65
N GLU A 187 -2.92 25.32 3.36
CA GLU A 187 -2.58 23.96 2.94
C GLU A 187 -3.19 23.59 1.57
N SER A 188 -2.46 22.77 0.82
CA SER A 188 -2.89 22.20 -0.45
C SER A 188 -4.23 21.48 -0.30
N LYS A 189 -5.26 22.08 -0.90
CA LYS A 189 -6.58 21.44 -1.09
C LYS A 189 -6.55 20.34 -2.15
N ILE A 190 -5.37 19.93 -2.64
CA ILE A 190 -5.17 18.84 -3.60
C ILE A 190 -4.44 17.70 -2.88
N THR A 191 -5.00 16.50 -2.98
CA THR A 191 -4.40 15.25 -2.49
C THR A 191 -4.39 14.19 -3.59
N SER A 192 -3.63 13.11 -3.42
CA SER A 192 -3.61 11.96 -4.34
C SER A 192 -4.70 10.94 -4.00
N THR A 193 -5.05 10.07 -4.95
CA THR A 193 -6.00 8.97 -4.70
C THR A 193 -5.45 7.98 -3.66
N ALA A 194 -4.15 7.66 -3.73
CA ALA A 194 -3.46 6.90 -2.69
C ALA A 194 -3.51 7.65 -1.35
N GLY A 195 -3.12 8.93 -1.31
CA GLY A 195 -3.06 9.71 -0.08
C GLY A 195 -4.39 9.89 0.66
N GLY A 196 -5.52 9.88 -0.06
CA GLY A 196 -6.86 9.87 0.53
C GLY A 196 -7.49 8.48 0.73
N GLY A 197 -6.93 7.41 0.16
CA GLY A 197 -7.51 6.07 0.19
C GLY A 197 -6.79 5.08 1.12
N THR A 198 -5.46 5.17 1.13
CA THR A 198 -4.52 4.22 1.74
C THR A 198 -4.27 4.53 3.22
N LEU A 199 -5.36 4.71 3.97
CA LEU A 199 -5.35 5.00 5.42
C LEU A 199 -6.22 3.98 6.20
N THR A 200 -6.94 3.13 5.46
CA THR A 200 -8.04 2.31 5.98
C THR A 200 -7.58 1.22 6.95
N LEU A 201 -6.45 0.55 6.68
CA LEU A 201 -6.01 -0.59 7.48
C LEU A 201 -5.56 -0.16 8.88
N GLU A 202 -4.72 0.86 8.96
CA GLU A 202 -4.09 1.34 10.19
C GLU A 202 -5.14 1.99 11.11
N PHE A 203 -5.96 2.89 10.55
CA PHE A 203 -7.06 3.52 11.29
C PHE A 203 -8.16 2.52 11.69
N GLY A 204 -8.42 1.50 10.86
CA GLY A 204 -9.40 0.44 11.18
C GLY A 204 -8.91 -0.47 12.31
N VAL A 205 -7.65 -0.93 12.25
CA VAL A 205 -7.01 -1.71 13.33
C VAL A 205 -6.96 -0.89 14.61
N LEU A 206 -6.49 0.37 14.56
CA LEU A 206 -6.48 1.26 15.72
C LEU A 206 -7.88 1.43 16.31
N GLY A 207 -8.90 1.68 15.49
CA GLY A 207 -10.29 1.85 15.93
C GLY A 207 -10.85 0.61 16.64
N ARG A 208 -10.44 -0.59 16.22
CA ARG A 208 -10.85 -1.86 16.85
C ARG A 208 -10.09 -2.12 18.16
N LEU A 209 -8.79 -1.83 18.21
CA LEU A 209 -7.97 -1.98 19.42
C LEU A 209 -8.29 -0.93 20.52
N THR A 210 -8.67 0.29 20.14
CA THR A 210 -9.06 1.37 21.06
C THR A 210 -10.57 1.40 21.36
N ASN A 211 -11.38 0.61 20.63
CA ASN A 211 -12.85 0.70 20.60
C ASN A 211 -13.35 2.12 20.25
N ASN A 212 -12.60 2.86 19.43
CA ASN A 212 -12.89 4.23 19.02
C ASN A 212 -13.22 4.29 17.52
N THR A 213 -14.51 4.23 17.20
CA THR A 213 -15.01 4.14 15.81
C THR A 213 -14.80 5.42 14.98
N ILE A 214 -14.18 6.48 15.51
CA ILE A 214 -13.85 7.66 14.71
C ILE A 214 -12.89 7.30 13.57
N PHE A 215 -11.88 6.49 13.86
CA PHE A 215 -10.75 6.23 12.96
C PHE A 215 -11.21 5.48 11.70
N GLU A 216 -11.89 4.34 11.87
CA GLU A 216 -12.48 3.57 10.76
C GLU A 216 -13.53 4.39 9.98
N ARG A 217 -14.31 5.25 10.68
CA ARG A 217 -15.35 6.06 10.04
C ARG A 217 -14.79 7.14 9.12
N VAL A 218 -13.70 7.84 9.49
CA VAL A 218 -13.15 8.91 8.66
C VAL A 218 -12.47 8.35 7.41
N THR A 219 -11.70 7.27 7.52
CA THR A 219 -11.03 6.64 6.38
C THR A 219 -12.00 5.94 5.43
N LYS A 220 -13.03 5.25 5.96
CA LYS A 220 -14.11 4.72 5.11
C LYS A 220 -14.88 5.82 4.37
N ASN A 221 -15.08 6.99 5.00
CA ASN A 221 -15.69 8.13 4.33
C ASN A 221 -14.78 8.75 3.26
N ALA A 222 -13.46 8.77 3.46
CA ALA A 222 -12.50 9.23 2.45
C ALA A 222 -12.49 8.33 1.20
N VAL A 223 -12.42 7.00 1.39
CA VAL A 223 -12.53 6.01 0.30
C VAL A 223 -13.85 6.14 -0.45
N ARG A 224 -14.98 6.30 0.26
CA ARG A 224 -16.28 6.60 -0.36
C ARG A 224 -16.28 7.94 -1.12
N GLY A 225 -15.61 8.95 -0.58
CA GLY A 225 -15.46 10.27 -1.20
C GLY A 225 -14.73 10.21 -2.55
N ILE A 226 -13.68 9.41 -2.63
CA ILE A 226 -12.96 9.09 -3.87
C ILE A 226 -13.85 8.27 -4.82
N TRP A 227 -14.44 7.17 -4.33
CA TRP A 227 -15.21 6.23 -5.15
C TRP A 227 -16.50 6.82 -5.73
N ALA A 228 -17.13 7.77 -5.03
CA ALA A 228 -18.28 8.53 -5.52
C ALA A 228 -17.95 9.46 -6.70
N ARG A 229 -16.66 9.74 -6.94
CA ARG A 229 -16.17 10.72 -7.92
C ARG A 229 -15.45 10.09 -9.12
N ARG A 230 -15.27 8.76 -9.12
CA ARG A 230 -14.75 8.00 -10.28
C ARG A 230 -15.55 8.28 -11.56
N SER A 231 -14.95 8.00 -12.71
CA SER A 231 -15.55 8.28 -14.01
C SER A 231 -16.70 7.33 -14.37
N LYS A 232 -17.34 7.58 -15.52
CA LYS A 232 -18.39 6.71 -16.10
C LYS A 232 -17.86 5.35 -16.61
N ILE A 233 -16.56 5.10 -16.48
CA ILE A 233 -15.90 3.82 -16.76
C ILE A 233 -15.16 3.28 -15.53
N ASP A 234 -15.57 3.74 -14.34
CA ASP A 234 -15.15 3.29 -13.01
C ASP A 234 -13.66 3.50 -12.66
N LEU A 235 -12.93 4.24 -13.50
CA LEU A 235 -11.57 4.71 -13.22
C LEU A 235 -11.54 5.95 -12.31
N VAL A 236 -10.53 6.03 -11.45
CA VAL A 236 -10.19 7.20 -10.61
C VAL A 236 -9.00 7.96 -11.20
N GLY A 237 -8.84 9.25 -10.86
CA GLY A 237 -7.71 10.06 -11.30
C GLY A 237 -6.54 10.03 -10.31
N ALA A 238 -5.39 10.60 -10.69
CA ALA A 238 -4.22 10.69 -9.81
C ALA A 238 -4.39 11.69 -8.66
N HIS A 239 -4.95 12.88 -8.92
CA HIS A 239 -5.09 13.96 -7.93
C HIS A 239 -6.47 14.63 -7.95
N ILE A 240 -6.99 14.93 -6.75
CA ILE A 240 -8.34 15.43 -6.50
C ILE A 240 -8.34 16.64 -5.55
N ASN A 241 -9.22 17.60 -5.80
CA ASN A 241 -9.47 18.70 -4.87
C ASN A 241 -10.44 18.28 -3.75
N VAL A 242 -10.01 18.37 -2.49
CA VAL A 242 -10.78 17.86 -1.33
C VAL A 242 -11.93 18.76 -0.87
N PHE A 243 -12.14 19.91 -1.52
CA PHE A 243 -13.27 20.82 -1.27
C PHE A 243 -14.32 20.73 -2.38
N SER A 244 -13.93 20.85 -3.64
CA SER A 244 -14.87 20.76 -4.77
C SER A 244 -15.17 19.32 -5.20
N GLY A 245 -14.24 18.39 -4.96
CA GLY A 245 -14.29 17.05 -5.51
C GLY A 245 -13.89 16.97 -6.99
N GLU A 246 -13.38 18.04 -7.59
CA GLU A 246 -12.89 18.02 -8.96
C GLU A 246 -11.51 17.35 -9.05
N TRP A 247 -11.36 16.45 -10.01
CA TRP A 247 -10.07 15.85 -10.36
C TRP A 247 -9.16 16.90 -11.00
N THR A 248 -8.08 17.27 -10.33
CA THR A 248 -7.08 18.21 -10.83
C THR A 248 -6.10 17.54 -11.78
N GLN A 249 -5.79 16.26 -11.55
CA GLN A 249 -5.09 15.40 -12.49
C GLN A 249 -6.00 14.20 -12.86
N LYS A 250 -6.30 14.09 -14.16
CA LYS A 250 -7.29 13.13 -14.71
C LYS A 250 -6.65 11.90 -15.36
N ASP A 251 -5.36 11.70 -15.12
CA ASP A 251 -4.63 10.49 -15.50
C ASP A 251 -5.01 9.36 -14.54
N ALA A 252 -5.21 8.17 -15.10
CA ALA A 252 -5.59 6.94 -14.41
C ALA A 252 -4.58 5.85 -14.78
N GLY A 253 -4.18 5.06 -13.79
CA GLY A 253 -3.18 4.02 -13.93
C GLY A 253 -3.28 3.05 -12.75
N ILE A 254 -2.28 2.18 -12.64
CA ILE A 254 -2.06 1.28 -11.49
C ILE A 254 -0.81 1.68 -10.68
N GLY A 255 -0.13 2.78 -11.02
CA GLY A 255 1.08 3.24 -10.32
C GLY A 255 0.85 4.53 -9.55
N THR A 256 1.97 5.21 -9.26
CA THR A 256 2.11 6.48 -8.51
C THR A 256 0.84 7.31 -8.38
N SER A 257 0.49 7.66 -7.14
CA SER A 257 -0.70 8.45 -6.74
C SER A 257 -2.01 7.66 -6.73
N ILE A 258 -2.01 6.38 -7.14
CA ILE A 258 -3.23 5.56 -7.25
C ILE A 258 -3.01 4.14 -6.73
N ASP A 259 -2.00 3.42 -7.23
CA ASP A 259 -1.41 2.18 -6.66
C ASP A 259 -2.17 1.53 -5.49
N SER A 260 -1.83 1.94 -4.27
CA SER A 260 -2.23 1.41 -2.97
C SER A 260 -3.72 1.61 -2.63
N PHE A 261 -4.46 2.47 -3.36
CA PHE A 261 -5.92 2.54 -3.27
C PHE A 261 -6.56 1.21 -3.70
N TYR A 262 -6.14 0.64 -4.85
CA TYR A 262 -6.66 -0.67 -5.28
C TYR A 262 -6.32 -1.76 -4.26
N GLU A 263 -5.13 -1.66 -3.68
CA GLU A 263 -4.63 -2.58 -2.68
C GLU A 263 -5.50 -2.57 -1.41
N TYR A 264 -5.75 -1.39 -0.85
CA TYR A 264 -6.50 -1.25 0.40
C TYR A 264 -7.98 -1.58 0.22
N LEU A 265 -8.55 -1.46 -0.98
CA LEU A 265 -9.88 -2.01 -1.26
C LEU A 265 -9.92 -3.55 -1.12
N LEU A 266 -8.91 -4.29 -1.58
CA LEU A 266 -8.88 -5.74 -1.36
C LEU A 266 -8.47 -6.10 0.07
N LYS A 267 -7.36 -5.51 0.56
CA LYS A 267 -6.79 -5.80 1.88
C LYS A 267 -7.75 -5.43 3.02
N ALA A 268 -8.53 -4.36 2.92
CA ALA A 268 -9.53 -4.01 3.93
C ALA A 268 -10.71 -4.99 3.97
N TYR A 269 -11.18 -5.48 2.83
CA TYR A 269 -12.16 -6.57 2.81
C TYR A 269 -11.59 -7.83 3.49
N LEU A 270 -10.37 -8.23 3.14
CA LEU A 270 -9.73 -9.43 3.70
C LEU A 270 -9.44 -9.32 5.20
N LEU A 271 -9.06 -8.14 5.69
CA LEU A 271 -8.77 -7.92 7.11
C LEU A 271 -10.05 -7.70 7.94
N PHE A 272 -11.07 -7.01 7.41
CA PHE A 272 -12.21 -6.53 8.19
C PHE A 272 -13.56 -7.23 7.90
N GLY A 273 -13.70 -7.94 6.78
CA GLY A 273 -14.93 -8.63 6.36
C GLY A 273 -15.96 -7.78 5.61
N ASP A 274 -15.61 -6.54 5.24
CA ASP A 274 -16.56 -5.54 4.75
C ASP A 274 -16.72 -5.57 3.21
N GLU A 275 -17.85 -6.13 2.77
CA GLU A 275 -18.27 -6.30 1.37
C GLU A 275 -18.24 -5.01 0.54
N GLU A 276 -18.35 -3.82 1.15
CA GLU A 276 -18.34 -2.56 0.41
C GLU A 276 -16.97 -2.32 -0.23
N TYR A 277 -15.88 -2.67 0.46
CA TYR A 277 -14.53 -2.59 -0.09
C TYR A 277 -14.30 -3.64 -1.19
N LEU A 278 -14.84 -4.86 -1.04
CA LEU A 278 -14.78 -5.87 -2.09
C LEU A 278 -15.52 -5.44 -3.37
N PHE A 279 -16.70 -4.84 -3.23
CA PHE A 279 -17.46 -4.32 -4.37
C PHE A 279 -16.69 -3.20 -5.09
N MET A 280 -16.09 -2.27 -4.33
CA MET A 280 -15.24 -1.21 -4.90
C MET A 280 -14.02 -1.81 -5.61
N PHE A 281 -13.33 -2.78 -4.99
CA PHE A 281 -12.19 -3.48 -5.60
C PHE A 281 -12.59 -4.16 -6.92
N GLN A 282 -13.67 -4.93 -6.92
CA GLN A 282 -14.08 -5.71 -8.10
C GLN A 282 -14.37 -4.83 -9.32
N GLU A 283 -15.09 -3.72 -9.15
CA GLU A 283 -15.37 -2.82 -10.27
C GLU A 283 -14.13 -2.01 -10.69
N ALA A 284 -13.28 -1.59 -9.74
CA ALA A 284 -12.03 -0.88 -10.03
C ALA A 284 -11.01 -1.76 -10.78
N TYR A 285 -10.81 -3.00 -10.31
CA TYR A 285 -9.91 -4.00 -10.90
C TYR A 285 -10.37 -4.39 -12.33
N LYS A 286 -11.68 -4.58 -12.50
CA LYS A 286 -12.34 -4.80 -13.80
C LYS A 286 -12.20 -3.62 -14.76
N ALA A 287 -12.19 -2.38 -14.25
CA ALA A 287 -11.87 -1.20 -15.06
C ALA A 287 -10.37 -1.18 -15.45
N ALA A 288 -9.46 -1.48 -14.52
CA ALA A 288 -8.03 -1.58 -14.78
C ALA A 288 -7.69 -2.62 -15.87
N LEU A 289 -8.20 -3.85 -15.73
CA LEU A 289 -8.04 -4.93 -16.72
C LEU A 289 -8.67 -4.61 -18.09
N ARG A 290 -9.60 -3.66 -18.17
CA ARG A 290 -10.29 -3.29 -19.42
C ARG A 290 -9.67 -2.08 -20.13
N TYR A 291 -9.12 -1.13 -19.39
CA TYR A 291 -8.73 0.19 -19.91
C TYR A 291 -7.25 0.52 -19.71
N LEU A 292 -6.57 -0.14 -18.77
CA LEU A 292 -5.15 0.11 -18.47
C LEU A 292 -4.25 -1.03 -18.99
N HIS A 293 -4.77 -2.27 -19.02
CA HIS A 293 -4.01 -3.47 -19.37
C HIS A 293 -3.79 -3.62 -20.89
N HIS A 294 -2.52 -3.67 -21.28
CA HIS A 294 -2.03 -3.98 -22.62
C HIS A 294 -1.01 -5.13 -22.53
N ASP A 295 -1.53 -6.36 -22.36
CA ASP A 295 -0.79 -7.59 -22.04
C ASP A 295 0.62 -7.67 -22.70
N PRO A 296 1.70 -7.84 -21.91
CA PRO A 296 1.75 -8.04 -20.45
C PRO A 296 1.79 -6.75 -19.60
N TRP A 297 1.72 -5.57 -20.22
CA TRP A 297 1.97 -4.28 -19.57
C TRP A 297 0.69 -3.57 -19.11
N TYR A 298 0.86 -2.50 -18.34
CA TYR A 298 -0.18 -1.51 -18.06
C TYR A 298 0.30 -0.13 -18.51
N VAL A 299 -0.64 0.76 -18.84
CA VAL A 299 -0.35 2.13 -19.30
C VAL A 299 -1.23 3.15 -18.55
N GLU A 300 -0.82 4.42 -18.60
CA GLU A 300 -1.61 5.51 -18.04
C GLU A 300 -2.57 6.07 -19.11
N VAL A 301 -3.84 6.26 -18.75
CA VAL A 301 -4.91 6.74 -19.64
C VAL A 301 -5.69 7.87 -19.00
N ASN A 302 -6.39 8.69 -19.77
CA ASN A 302 -7.32 9.65 -19.19
C ASN A 302 -8.55 8.91 -18.62
N MET A 303 -8.84 9.13 -17.33
CA MET A 303 -9.88 8.42 -16.57
C MET A 303 -11.28 8.46 -17.22
N ASN A 304 -11.59 9.46 -18.05
CA ASN A 304 -12.92 9.65 -18.64
C ASN A 304 -13.06 9.10 -20.06
N SER A 305 -11.98 9.06 -20.84
CA SER A 305 -12.01 8.64 -22.25
C SER A 305 -11.28 7.32 -22.53
N ALA A 306 -10.49 6.82 -21.57
CA ALA A 306 -9.53 5.73 -21.75
C ALA A 306 -8.53 5.95 -22.90
N ALA A 307 -8.30 7.20 -23.32
CA ALA A 307 -7.22 7.53 -24.24
C ALA A 307 -5.88 7.49 -23.50
N THR A 308 -4.92 6.70 -24.01
CA THR A 308 -3.55 6.62 -23.45
C THR A 308 -2.90 8.00 -23.38
N VAL A 309 -2.36 8.34 -22.21
CA VAL A 309 -1.58 9.56 -21.96
C VAL A 309 -0.10 9.22 -22.01
N TRP A 310 0.33 8.20 -21.25
CA TRP A 310 1.73 7.73 -21.24
C TRP A 310 1.83 6.22 -21.43
N PRO A 311 2.56 5.74 -22.47
CA PRO A 311 2.97 4.34 -22.59
C PRO A 311 4.18 4.08 -21.68
N LEU A 312 3.94 4.14 -20.38
CA LEU A 312 4.98 4.14 -19.34
C LEU A 312 4.73 3.00 -18.33
N PHE A 313 5.73 2.14 -18.15
CA PHE A 313 5.85 1.34 -16.93
C PHE A 313 6.59 2.21 -15.90
N ASN A 314 5.95 2.43 -14.75
CA ASN A 314 6.55 3.08 -13.59
C ASN A 314 6.89 2.01 -12.55
N SER A 315 8.04 2.12 -11.89
CA SER A 315 8.52 1.16 -10.87
C SER A 315 7.43 0.71 -9.88
N LEU A 316 6.67 1.67 -9.33
CA LEU A 316 5.60 1.46 -8.35
C LEU A 316 4.44 0.58 -8.88
N GLN A 317 4.27 0.44 -10.20
CA GLN A 317 3.31 -0.52 -10.77
C GLN A 317 3.69 -1.97 -10.45
N ALA A 318 4.92 -2.24 -10.00
CA ALA A 318 5.44 -3.59 -9.81
C ALA A 318 4.86 -4.35 -8.60
N PHE A 319 4.08 -3.71 -7.72
CA PHE A 319 3.27 -4.37 -6.69
C PHE A 319 2.10 -5.18 -7.30
N TRP A 320 1.65 -4.79 -8.51
CA TRP A 320 0.38 -5.24 -9.07
C TRP A 320 0.30 -6.76 -9.26
N PRO A 321 1.33 -7.49 -9.74
CA PRO A 321 1.31 -8.95 -9.75
C PRO A 321 1.10 -9.60 -8.36
N GLY A 322 1.61 -8.99 -7.29
CA GLY A 322 1.34 -9.40 -5.91
C GLY A 322 -0.14 -9.22 -5.53
N LEU A 323 -0.71 -8.05 -5.83
CA LEU A 323 -2.15 -7.80 -5.66
C LEU A 323 -3.02 -8.73 -6.52
N GLN A 324 -2.59 -9.06 -7.74
CA GLN A 324 -3.27 -10.02 -8.61
C GLN A 324 -3.22 -11.44 -8.03
N VAL A 325 -2.08 -11.88 -7.47
CA VAL A 325 -1.99 -13.15 -6.74
C VAL A 325 -2.93 -13.18 -5.54
N LEU A 326 -3.00 -12.08 -4.77
CA LEU A 326 -3.93 -11.96 -3.63
C LEU A 326 -5.40 -12.00 -4.06
N ALA A 327 -5.72 -11.48 -5.25
CA ALA A 327 -7.04 -11.59 -5.89
C ALA A 327 -7.31 -12.96 -6.55
N GLY A 328 -6.30 -13.84 -6.63
CA GLY A 328 -6.38 -15.16 -7.28
C GLY A 328 -6.15 -15.16 -8.81
N ASP A 329 -5.81 -14.02 -9.41
CA ASP A 329 -5.61 -13.84 -10.86
C ASP A 329 -4.14 -14.11 -11.25
N ILE A 330 -3.70 -15.34 -11.02
CA ILE A 330 -2.28 -15.73 -11.07
C ILE A 330 -1.70 -15.71 -12.50
N ASP A 331 -2.48 -16.11 -13.52
CA ASP A 331 -1.96 -16.23 -14.90
C ASP A 331 -1.52 -14.88 -15.51
N PRO A 332 -2.30 -13.77 -15.38
CA PRO A 332 -1.82 -12.42 -15.71
C PRO A 332 -0.63 -11.99 -14.85
N ALA A 333 -0.66 -12.23 -13.53
CA ALA A 333 0.42 -11.86 -12.63
C ALA A 333 1.78 -12.43 -13.07
N ILE A 334 1.82 -13.70 -13.48
CA ILE A 334 3.02 -14.37 -14.03
C ILE A 334 3.56 -13.62 -15.27
N ARG A 335 2.69 -13.16 -16.18
CA ARG A 335 3.10 -12.49 -17.43
C ARG A 335 3.57 -11.06 -17.18
N THR A 336 2.83 -10.29 -16.38
CA THR A 336 3.18 -8.91 -16.01
C THR A 336 4.47 -8.85 -15.19
N HIS A 337 4.64 -9.74 -14.20
CA HIS A 337 5.89 -9.87 -13.44
C HIS A 337 7.09 -10.19 -14.35
N ALA A 338 6.96 -11.15 -15.27
CA ALA A 338 8.02 -11.49 -16.21
C ALA A 338 8.41 -10.30 -17.13
N ALA A 339 7.43 -9.46 -17.49
CA ALA A 339 7.69 -8.23 -18.25
C ALA A 339 8.43 -7.19 -17.41
N PHE A 340 8.00 -6.92 -16.18
CA PHE A 340 8.67 -5.99 -15.26
C PHE A 340 10.09 -6.46 -14.91
N PHE A 341 10.28 -7.75 -14.63
CA PHE A 341 11.60 -8.34 -14.39
C PHE A 341 12.52 -8.27 -15.61
N SER A 342 12.00 -8.24 -16.84
CA SER A 342 12.84 -8.03 -18.02
C SER A 342 13.54 -6.66 -18.02
N VAL A 343 12.95 -5.66 -17.36
CA VAL A 343 13.57 -4.33 -17.16
C VAL A 343 14.69 -4.43 -16.11
N TRP A 344 14.42 -5.06 -14.97
CA TRP A 344 15.44 -5.34 -13.94
C TRP A 344 16.63 -6.12 -14.52
N LYS A 345 16.37 -7.19 -15.28
CA LYS A 345 17.43 -8.03 -15.89
C LYS A 345 18.23 -7.29 -16.98
N LYS A 346 17.69 -6.20 -17.55
CA LYS A 346 18.39 -5.34 -18.52
C LYS A 346 19.28 -4.28 -17.84
N TYR A 347 18.83 -3.70 -16.73
CA TYR A 347 19.47 -2.54 -16.08
C TYR A 347 20.07 -2.83 -14.70
N GLY A 348 19.94 -4.05 -14.18
CA GLY A 348 20.24 -4.39 -12.78
C GLY A 348 19.18 -3.91 -11.79
N PHE A 349 18.33 -2.94 -12.15
CA PHE A 349 17.30 -2.34 -11.29
C PHE A 349 16.10 -1.90 -12.14
N THR A 350 14.93 -1.70 -11.53
CA THR A 350 13.80 -1.02 -12.19
C THR A 350 13.95 0.49 -12.06
N PRO A 351 14.04 1.27 -13.16
CA PRO A 351 13.97 2.72 -13.09
C PRO A 351 12.56 3.17 -12.65
N GLU A 352 12.46 4.35 -12.01
CA GLU A 352 11.18 5.00 -11.70
C GLU A 352 10.26 5.10 -12.94
N GLY A 353 10.82 5.21 -14.15
CA GLY A 353 10.08 5.18 -15.41
C GLY A 353 10.80 4.47 -16.55
N PHE A 354 10.08 3.58 -17.25
CA PHE A 354 10.53 2.86 -18.44
C PHE A 354 9.51 3.04 -19.57
N ASN A 355 9.98 3.63 -20.67
CA ASN A 355 9.14 4.00 -21.81
C ASN A 355 8.88 2.78 -22.72
N LEU A 356 7.62 2.38 -22.84
CA LEU A 356 7.21 1.17 -23.56
C LEU A 356 7.24 1.35 -25.09
N ALA A 357 7.25 2.59 -25.59
CA ALA A 357 7.34 2.88 -27.02
C ALA A 357 8.79 2.87 -27.53
N THR A 358 9.76 3.26 -26.70
CA THR A 358 11.20 3.27 -27.04
C THR A 358 12.00 2.11 -26.43
N LEU A 359 11.41 1.37 -25.48
CA LEU A 359 12.04 0.31 -24.69
C LEU A 359 13.32 0.77 -23.98
N SER A 360 13.30 2.01 -23.47
CA SER A 360 14.40 2.69 -22.78
C SER A 360 13.96 3.27 -21.43
N VAL A 361 14.92 3.61 -20.57
CA VAL A 361 14.66 4.45 -19.40
C VAL A 361 14.00 5.76 -19.84
N GLN A 362 12.98 6.21 -19.10
CA GLN A 362 12.28 7.47 -19.35
C GLN A 362 13.12 8.65 -18.84
N ASN A 363 13.24 9.71 -19.64
CA ASN A 363 14.07 10.85 -19.26
C ASN A 363 13.50 11.56 -18.02
N GLY A 364 14.35 11.85 -17.03
CA GLY A 364 13.96 12.40 -15.74
C GLY A 364 13.55 11.36 -14.68
N GLN A 365 13.28 10.11 -15.06
CA GLN A 365 12.86 9.03 -14.15
C GLN A 365 13.88 7.86 -14.16
N ARG A 366 15.17 8.22 -14.03
CA ARG A 366 16.31 7.32 -14.21
C ARG A 366 16.74 6.53 -12.96
N SER A 367 16.23 6.92 -11.80
CA SER A 367 16.65 6.42 -10.49
C SER A 367 15.98 5.09 -10.11
N TYR A 368 16.58 4.41 -9.13
CA TYR A 368 15.98 3.33 -8.34
C TYR A 368 16.24 3.64 -6.85
N PRO A 369 15.25 4.17 -6.12
CA PRO A 369 15.36 4.51 -4.71
C PRO A 369 15.09 3.29 -3.82
N LEU A 370 15.81 2.18 -4.04
CA LEU A 370 15.70 0.94 -3.24
C LEU A 370 14.31 0.26 -3.20
N ARG A 371 13.43 0.61 -4.15
CA ARG A 371 12.03 0.18 -4.33
C ARG A 371 11.76 -1.32 -4.07
N PRO A 372 10.74 -1.68 -3.27
CA PRO A 372 10.41 -3.06 -2.90
C PRO A 372 9.47 -3.81 -3.84
N GLU A 373 8.69 -3.15 -4.69
CA GLU A 373 7.40 -3.70 -5.13
C GLU A 373 7.55 -4.90 -6.09
N LEU A 374 8.59 -4.90 -6.92
CA LEU A 374 8.92 -6.05 -7.77
C LEU A 374 9.41 -7.26 -6.96
N ILE A 375 10.02 -7.02 -5.80
CA ILE A 375 10.46 -8.06 -4.86
C ILE A 375 9.23 -8.61 -4.10
N GLU A 376 8.30 -7.75 -3.65
CA GLU A 376 7.02 -8.16 -3.07
C GLU A 376 6.26 -9.10 -4.03
N SER A 377 6.07 -8.69 -5.28
CA SER A 377 5.44 -9.52 -6.31
C SER A 377 6.17 -10.84 -6.54
N THR A 378 7.50 -10.87 -6.41
CA THR A 378 8.31 -12.10 -6.51
C THR A 378 8.02 -13.04 -5.33
N TYR A 379 7.92 -12.51 -4.11
CA TYR A 379 7.53 -13.26 -2.91
C TYR A 379 6.12 -13.85 -3.04
N TRP A 380 5.11 -13.05 -3.40
CA TRP A 380 3.73 -13.56 -3.54
C TRP A 380 3.60 -14.61 -4.64
N LEU A 381 4.21 -14.40 -5.81
CA LEU A 381 4.23 -15.38 -6.89
C LEU A 381 4.92 -16.68 -6.47
N TYR A 382 6.05 -16.62 -5.75
CA TYR A 382 6.66 -17.83 -5.19
C TYR A 382 5.74 -18.52 -4.18
N LYS A 383 5.15 -17.76 -3.25
CA LYS A 383 4.27 -18.28 -2.20
C LYS A 383 3.07 -19.04 -2.75
N ALA A 384 2.46 -18.53 -3.82
CA ALA A 384 1.30 -19.14 -4.49
C ALA A 384 1.66 -20.29 -5.45
N THR A 385 2.75 -20.19 -6.22
CA THR A 385 3.08 -21.15 -7.29
C THR A 385 4.10 -22.22 -6.88
N ARG A 386 4.99 -21.89 -5.94
CA ARG A 386 6.20 -22.65 -5.56
C ARG A 386 7.17 -22.93 -6.72
N ASP A 387 7.08 -22.15 -7.79
CA ASP A 387 7.97 -22.25 -8.94
C ASP A 387 9.36 -21.68 -8.61
N SER A 388 10.41 -22.49 -8.76
CA SER A 388 11.79 -22.12 -8.40
C SER A 388 12.34 -20.93 -9.18
N ARG A 389 11.74 -20.58 -10.33
CA ARG A 389 12.15 -19.39 -11.12
C ARG A 389 12.06 -18.11 -10.29
N TYR A 390 11.13 -18.00 -9.34
CA TYR A 390 11.03 -16.82 -8.47
C TYR A 390 12.19 -16.71 -7.46
N LEU A 391 12.81 -17.83 -7.09
CA LEU A 391 14.04 -17.82 -6.29
C LEU A 391 15.25 -17.39 -7.13
N GLU A 392 15.29 -17.75 -8.41
CA GLU A 392 16.31 -17.27 -9.35
C GLU A 392 16.18 -15.76 -9.61
N VAL A 393 14.95 -15.25 -9.74
CA VAL A 393 14.61 -13.83 -9.78
C VAL A 393 15.10 -13.11 -8.52
N GLY A 394 14.75 -13.63 -7.33
CA GLY A 394 15.20 -13.07 -6.06
C GLY A 394 16.73 -13.07 -5.92
N ARG A 395 17.42 -14.10 -6.41
CA ARG A 395 18.89 -14.19 -6.42
C ARG A 395 19.51 -13.12 -7.31
N ASP A 396 18.92 -12.87 -8.48
CA ASP A 396 19.34 -11.77 -9.36
C ASP A 396 19.12 -10.39 -8.70
N MET A 397 18.01 -10.20 -7.98
CA MET A 397 17.73 -8.96 -7.24
C MET A 397 18.69 -8.72 -6.07
N LEU A 398 18.93 -9.76 -5.27
CA LEU A 398 19.90 -9.72 -4.18
C LEU A 398 21.31 -9.39 -4.69
N ALA A 399 21.74 -10.00 -5.80
CA ALA A 399 23.02 -9.71 -6.42
C ALA A 399 23.12 -8.23 -6.88
N SER A 400 22.09 -7.68 -7.52
CA SER A 400 22.05 -6.26 -7.88
C SER A 400 22.22 -5.33 -6.67
N LEU A 401 21.49 -5.61 -5.57
CA LEU A 401 21.59 -4.81 -4.35
C LEU A 401 22.99 -4.94 -3.70
N GLN A 402 23.54 -6.15 -3.61
CA GLN A 402 24.84 -6.41 -2.99
C GLN A 402 26.03 -5.81 -3.76
N TYR A 403 26.00 -5.83 -5.09
CA TYR A 403 27.12 -5.36 -5.92
C TYR A 403 26.95 -3.94 -6.48
N GLY A 404 25.71 -3.46 -6.63
CA GLY A 404 25.42 -2.12 -7.16
C GLY A 404 24.96 -1.10 -6.10
N ALA A 405 24.15 -1.52 -5.12
CA ALA A 405 23.58 -0.61 -4.13
C ALA A 405 24.31 -0.60 -2.77
N LYS A 406 25.11 -1.62 -2.42
CA LYS A 406 25.80 -1.65 -1.11
C LYS A 406 26.80 -0.50 -0.96
N CYS A 407 26.75 0.14 0.20
CA CYS A 407 27.50 1.35 0.55
C CYS A 407 28.16 1.20 1.94
N PRO A 408 29.13 2.07 2.31
CA PRO A 408 29.92 1.91 3.54
C PRO A 408 29.10 1.67 4.81
N CYS A 409 28.01 2.41 4.97
CA CYS A 409 27.17 2.38 6.18
C CYS A 409 25.75 1.86 5.94
N GLY A 410 25.40 1.43 4.72
CA GLY A 410 24.05 0.97 4.38
C GLY A 410 23.92 0.56 2.92
N TYR A 411 22.77 0.83 2.30
CA TYR A 411 22.56 0.66 0.86
C TYR A 411 22.10 2.00 0.27
N CYS A 412 22.66 2.37 -0.87
CA CYS A 412 22.40 3.63 -1.54
C CYS A 412 21.26 3.54 -2.54
N HIS A 413 20.51 4.63 -2.66
CA HIS A 413 19.75 4.93 -3.87
C HIS A 413 20.66 4.88 -5.11
N ILE A 414 20.12 4.39 -6.23
CA ILE A 414 20.79 4.49 -7.54
C ILE A 414 20.21 5.68 -8.27
N SER A 415 20.98 6.75 -8.46
CA SER A 415 20.53 7.97 -9.15
C SER A 415 20.29 7.79 -10.65
N ASP A 416 20.93 6.79 -11.26
CA ASP A 416 20.82 6.47 -12.68
C ASP A 416 21.12 4.97 -12.91
N VAL A 417 20.12 4.20 -13.36
CA VAL A 417 20.24 2.74 -13.58
C VAL A 417 20.98 2.33 -14.86
N GLU A 418 21.34 3.28 -15.73
CA GLU A 418 22.15 3.01 -16.92
C GLU A 418 23.67 3.07 -16.62
N SER A 419 24.04 3.81 -15.57
CA SER A 419 25.43 4.04 -15.13
C SER A 419 25.74 3.49 -13.73
N HIS A 420 24.73 3.01 -13.00
CA HIS A 420 24.83 2.53 -11.60
C HIS A 420 25.42 3.56 -10.63
N LYS A 421 25.23 4.85 -10.92
CA LYS A 421 25.69 5.93 -10.04
C LYS A 421 24.87 5.94 -8.75
N GLN A 422 25.49 5.56 -7.63
CA GLN A 422 24.94 5.68 -6.28
C GLN A 422 24.65 7.15 -5.88
N ASP A 423 23.73 7.33 -4.93
CA ASP A 423 23.40 8.59 -4.27
C ASP A 423 23.37 8.42 -2.74
N ASP A 424 23.61 9.50 -2.00
CA ASP A 424 23.84 9.47 -0.54
C ASP A 424 22.54 9.57 0.28
N HIS A 425 21.64 8.61 0.09
CA HIS A 425 20.37 8.47 0.82
C HIS A 425 19.91 6.99 0.84
N MET A 426 19.16 6.61 1.88
CA MET A 426 18.57 5.27 2.09
C MET A 426 17.21 5.42 2.79
N GLU A 427 16.11 5.16 2.07
CA GLU A 427 14.77 5.25 2.66
C GLU A 427 14.49 4.14 3.68
N SER A 428 13.63 4.45 4.65
CA SER A 428 13.21 3.55 5.72
C SER A 428 12.62 2.23 5.21
N PHE A 429 11.81 2.28 4.14
CA PHE A 429 11.18 1.12 3.51
C PHE A 429 12.18 0.09 2.95
N PHE A 430 13.46 0.43 2.79
CA PHE A 430 14.47 -0.59 2.46
C PHE A 430 14.54 -1.68 3.54
N LEU A 431 14.43 -1.29 4.82
CA LEU A 431 14.42 -2.21 5.96
C LEU A 431 13.02 -2.75 6.28
N ALA A 432 11.97 -1.97 6.06
CA ALA A 432 10.59 -2.41 6.29
C ALA A 432 10.08 -3.36 5.20
N GLU A 433 10.53 -3.23 3.96
CA GLU A 433 9.97 -3.97 2.82
C GLU A 433 10.99 -4.71 1.97
N THR A 434 11.94 -4.00 1.33
CA THR A 434 12.85 -4.59 0.33
C THR A 434 13.63 -5.78 0.90
N VAL A 435 14.16 -5.62 2.12
CA VAL A 435 14.86 -6.67 2.85
C VAL A 435 13.88 -7.70 3.45
N LYS A 436 12.70 -7.27 3.94
CA LYS A 436 11.65 -8.13 4.51
C LYS A 436 11.16 -9.17 3.48
N TYR A 437 10.78 -8.73 2.28
CA TYR A 437 10.27 -9.62 1.22
C TYR A 437 11.36 -10.50 0.60
N LEU A 438 12.60 -10.02 0.43
CA LEU A 438 13.71 -10.88 0.00
C LEU A 438 13.98 -11.99 1.04
N TRP A 439 13.93 -11.67 2.33
CA TRP A 439 14.16 -12.65 3.38
C TRP A 439 13.04 -13.69 3.41
N LEU A 440 11.78 -13.24 3.37
CA LEU A 440 10.60 -14.10 3.29
C LEU A 440 10.64 -15.02 2.06
N LEU A 441 11.05 -14.52 0.89
CA LEU A 441 11.17 -15.31 -0.35
C LEU A 441 12.11 -16.51 -0.20
N PHE A 442 13.29 -16.31 0.39
CA PHE A 442 14.26 -17.39 0.57
C PHE A 442 14.00 -18.27 1.80
N ASP A 443 13.42 -17.71 2.87
CA ASP A 443 13.01 -18.49 4.03
C ASP A 443 11.83 -19.43 3.70
N LEU A 444 10.89 -18.96 2.88
CA LEU A 444 9.76 -19.76 2.40
C LEU A 444 10.16 -20.93 1.47
N ALA A 445 11.40 -20.92 0.96
CA ALA A 445 11.99 -22.00 0.18
C ALA A 445 12.71 -23.07 1.03
N VAL A 446 12.72 -22.91 2.35
CA VAL A 446 13.32 -23.84 3.31
C VAL A 446 12.29 -24.23 4.39
N ASP A 447 12.68 -25.03 5.36
CA ASP A 447 11.84 -25.40 6.50
C ASP A 447 11.68 -24.19 7.46
N SER A 448 10.76 -23.29 7.11
CA SER A 448 10.53 -22.00 7.80
C SER A 448 9.86 -22.16 9.18
N ASP A 449 10.44 -21.51 10.18
CA ASP A 449 9.92 -21.34 11.55
C ASP A 449 9.60 -19.87 11.89
N ASN A 450 9.42 -19.02 10.88
CA ASN A 450 9.16 -17.58 11.05
C ASN A 450 7.71 -17.25 11.48
N ILE A 451 7.49 -16.02 11.98
CA ILE A 451 6.21 -15.59 12.56
C ILE A 451 5.04 -15.49 11.57
N VAL A 452 5.32 -15.34 10.27
CA VAL A 452 4.33 -15.14 9.19
C VAL A 452 3.83 -16.46 8.61
N GLU A 453 4.75 -17.40 8.38
CA GLU A 453 4.43 -18.68 7.74
C GLU A 453 4.00 -19.73 8.76
N SER A 454 4.75 -19.85 9.87
CA SER A 454 4.57 -20.87 10.91
C SER A 454 3.89 -20.36 12.19
N GLY A 455 3.85 -19.04 12.40
CA GLY A 455 3.32 -18.41 13.59
C GLY A 455 1.79 -18.48 13.77
N PRO A 456 1.27 -17.88 14.86
CA PRO A 456 -0.09 -18.15 15.36
C PRO A 456 -1.22 -17.62 14.47
N TYR A 457 -0.97 -16.60 13.65
CA TYR A 457 -1.99 -15.88 12.88
C TYR A 457 -1.72 -15.96 11.38
N LYS A 458 -2.73 -15.57 10.58
CA LYS A 458 -2.51 -15.15 9.20
C LYS A 458 -2.54 -13.64 9.16
N TYR A 459 -1.58 -13.05 8.45
CA TYR A 459 -1.33 -11.63 8.43
C TYR A 459 -1.70 -11.07 7.06
N ILE A 460 -2.37 -9.92 7.08
CA ILE A 460 -2.43 -9.00 5.94
C ILE A 460 -1.24 -8.05 6.11
N PHE A 461 -0.49 -7.83 5.04
CA PHE A 461 0.62 -6.87 5.02
C PHE A 461 0.04 -5.49 4.65
N SER A 462 0.46 -4.38 5.26
CA SER A 462 0.12 -3.02 4.78
C SER A 462 0.74 -2.74 3.39
N THR A 463 0.61 -1.51 2.87
CA THR A 463 1.38 -1.07 1.68
C THR A 463 2.86 -0.83 2.00
N GLU A 464 3.23 -0.80 3.28
CA GLU A 464 4.61 -0.67 3.81
C GLU A 464 5.08 -2.02 4.40
N GLY A 465 4.44 -3.11 4.00
CA GLY A 465 4.76 -4.48 4.42
C GLY A 465 4.56 -4.78 5.91
N HIS A 466 3.85 -3.95 6.67
CA HIS A 466 3.64 -4.17 8.11
C HIS A 466 2.64 -5.28 8.42
N PHE A 467 2.91 -6.09 9.44
CA PHE A 467 2.09 -7.28 9.75
C PHE A 467 0.83 -6.95 10.56
N LEU A 468 -0.33 -7.03 9.91
CA LEU A 468 -1.65 -6.90 10.55
C LEU A 468 -2.32 -8.28 10.68
N PRO A 469 -2.34 -8.91 11.89
CA PRO A 469 -2.92 -10.23 12.08
C PRO A 469 -4.45 -10.22 11.98
N ALA A 470 -4.99 -11.19 11.24
CA ALA A 470 -6.43 -11.45 11.15
C ALA A 470 -6.94 -12.24 12.38
N THR A 471 -6.91 -11.59 13.55
CA THR A 471 -7.47 -12.14 14.80
C THR A 471 -8.97 -11.85 14.91
N PRO A 472 -9.76 -12.56 15.75
CA PRO A 472 -11.19 -12.30 15.91
C PRO A 472 -11.53 -10.88 16.41
N GLU A 473 -10.60 -10.20 17.07
CA GLU A 473 -10.73 -8.82 17.55
C GLU A 473 -10.59 -7.79 16.42
N ILE A 474 -9.84 -8.13 15.37
CA ILE A 474 -9.60 -7.27 14.19
C ILE A 474 -10.53 -7.66 13.02
N SER A 475 -10.79 -8.95 12.82
CA SER A 475 -11.48 -9.51 11.66
C SER A 475 -12.92 -9.94 11.95
N LEU A 476 -13.87 -9.07 11.59
CA LEU A 476 -15.30 -9.27 11.78
C LEU A 476 -15.93 -10.15 10.68
N ALA A 477 -15.51 -11.41 10.60
CA ALA A 477 -16.02 -12.43 9.67
C ALA A 477 -17.52 -12.83 9.86
N ASN A 478 -18.31 -12.00 10.54
CA ASN A 478 -19.73 -12.19 10.82
C ASN A 478 -20.58 -10.91 10.66
N GLU A 479 -20.02 -9.71 10.43
CA GLU A 479 -20.79 -8.45 10.35
C GLU A 479 -21.26 -8.09 8.92
N HIS A 480 -21.60 -9.10 8.12
CA HIS A 480 -22.05 -8.97 6.73
C HIS A 480 -23.50 -8.43 6.60
N CYS A 481 -23.80 -7.20 7.03
CA CYS A 481 -25.09 -6.53 6.76
C CYS A 481 -25.07 -4.99 6.93
N SER A 482 -24.58 -4.24 5.93
CA SER A 482 -24.55 -2.76 6.00
C SER A 482 -24.98 -1.98 4.74
N TYR A 483 -25.41 -2.63 3.64
CA TYR A 483 -26.12 -1.95 2.54
C TYR A 483 -27.10 -2.84 1.76
N ILE A 484 -28.07 -2.20 1.09
CA ILE A 484 -29.08 -2.88 0.26
C ILE A 484 -28.44 -3.33 -1.06
N GLY A 485 -28.23 -4.65 -1.18
CA GLY A 485 -27.65 -5.28 -2.37
C GLY A 485 -26.77 -6.49 -2.05
N ALA A 486 -26.23 -6.59 -0.83
CA ALA A 486 -25.40 -7.69 -0.38
C ALA A 486 -26.18 -9.03 -0.28
N PHE A 487 -25.50 -10.15 -0.58
CA PHE A 487 -26.06 -11.49 -0.49
C PHE A 487 -26.04 -12.02 0.95
N CYS A 488 -27.12 -11.79 1.68
CA CYS A 488 -27.29 -12.32 3.03
C CYS A 488 -27.44 -13.86 3.01
N LYS A 489 -26.76 -14.59 3.89
CA LYS A 489 -27.25 -15.91 4.31
C LYS A 489 -28.54 -15.69 5.11
N GLY A 490 -29.64 -16.29 4.65
CA GLY A 490 -30.89 -16.26 5.42
C GLY A 490 -30.73 -17.10 6.69
N ASP A 491 -30.91 -16.49 7.86
CA ASP A 491 -30.93 -17.22 9.13
C ASP A 491 -32.25 -18.00 9.25
N GLU A 492 -32.19 -19.34 9.21
CA GLU A 492 -33.36 -20.22 9.37
C GLU A 492 -33.79 -20.30 10.85
N ARG A 493 -34.26 -19.16 11.37
CA ARG A 493 -34.92 -19.03 12.69
C ARG A 493 -36.36 -18.54 12.57
N GLY A 494 -37.04 -18.91 11.48
CA GLY A 494 -38.50 -18.83 11.35
C GLY A 494 -39.17 -20.02 12.04
N SER A 495 -39.68 -19.82 13.24
CA SER A 495 -40.33 -20.87 14.04
C SER A 495 -41.63 -21.40 13.42
N TYR A 496 -41.70 -22.71 13.16
CA TYR A 496 -42.95 -23.44 12.93
C TYR A 496 -43.02 -24.69 13.81
N GLU A 497 -43.95 -24.68 14.77
CA GLU A 497 -44.31 -25.89 15.51
C GLU A 497 -45.12 -26.84 14.62
N ILE A 498 -44.58 -28.03 14.35
CA ILE A 498 -45.40 -29.19 13.96
C ILE A 498 -45.01 -30.38 14.84
N SER A 499 -45.94 -30.74 15.73
CA SER A 499 -45.81 -31.90 16.60
C SER A 499 -46.20 -33.19 15.88
N SER A 500 -45.28 -34.16 15.79
CA SER A 500 -45.65 -35.57 15.71
C SER A 500 -44.53 -36.50 16.19
N ASN A 501 -44.87 -37.36 17.15
CA ASN A 501 -44.05 -38.41 17.76
C ASN A 501 -43.44 -39.40 16.73
N ILE A 502 -42.26 -39.99 17.03
CA ILE A 502 -42.13 -41.44 17.36
C ILE A 502 -40.68 -41.87 17.73
N ARG A 503 -40.56 -42.40 18.95
CA ARG A 503 -39.68 -43.47 19.49
C ARG A 503 -38.16 -43.52 19.18
N ASP A 504 -37.45 -43.45 20.30
CA ASP A 504 -36.15 -44.06 20.58
C ASP A 504 -36.08 -45.58 20.27
N SER A 505 -34.95 -46.07 19.78
CA SER A 505 -34.54 -47.49 19.90
C SER A 505 -33.01 -47.62 19.91
N LYS A 506 -32.46 -48.00 21.06
CA LYS A 506 -31.05 -48.40 21.20
C LYS A 506 -30.84 -49.80 20.65
N ASP A 507 -29.68 -50.07 20.07
CA ASP A 507 -28.98 -51.34 20.35
C ASP A 507 -27.45 -51.24 20.19
N ARG A 508 -26.74 -52.32 20.52
CA ARG A 508 -25.28 -52.31 20.77
C ARG A 508 -24.43 -53.25 19.89
N ASN A 509 -23.15 -52.89 19.81
CA ASN A 509 -21.96 -53.73 19.51
C ASN A 509 -21.79 -54.33 18.11
N GLY A 510 -20.64 -54.02 17.49
CA GLY A 510 -20.11 -54.75 16.33
C GLY A 510 -18.74 -54.23 15.89
N THR A 511 -17.67 -54.99 16.14
CA THR A 511 -16.30 -54.66 15.69
C THR A 511 -15.96 -55.40 14.40
N GLN A 512 -15.64 -54.70 13.30
CA GLN A 512 -14.34 -54.85 12.63
C GLN A 512 -14.12 -53.92 11.41
N LYS A 513 -12.84 -53.78 11.07
CA LYS A 513 -12.23 -53.29 9.81
C LYS A 513 -12.39 -51.82 9.44
N VAL A 514 -11.24 -51.18 9.30
CA VAL A 514 -11.03 -49.99 8.48
C VAL A 514 -10.85 -50.44 7.03
N GLU A 515 -11.59 -49.83 6.11
CA GLU A 515 -11.39 -49.92 4.67
C GLU A 515 -11.43 -48.49 4.15
N PHE A 516 -10.30 -48.01 3.59
CA PHE A 516 -10.08 -46.58 3.36
C PHE A 516 -10.50 -46.21 1.93
N ASP A 517 -11.80 -46.03 1.72
CA ASP A 517 -12.35 -45.67 0.41
C ASP A 517 -12.04 -44.20 0.06
N ALA A 518 -11.31 -44.00 -1.04
CA ALA A 518 -10.94 -42.70 -1.58
C ALA A 518 -12.09 -41.94 -2.28
N SER A 519 -13.33 -42.46 -2.25
CA SER A 519 -14.50 -41.82 -2.90
C SER A 519 -15.12 -40.64 -2.14
N LEU A 520 -14.74 -40.41 -0.87
CA LEU A 520 -15.41 -39.44 0.00
C LEU A 520 -14.91 -37.99 -0.14
N ILE A 521 -13.65 -37.75 -0.53
CA ILE A 521 -13.12 -36.39 -0.75
C ILE A 521 -13.70 -35.79 -2.04
N ALA A 522 -13.99 -36.61 -3.05
CA ALA A 522 -14.56 -36.18 -4.32
C ALA A 522 -16.03 -35.71 -4.24
N LYS A 523 -16.67 -35.74 -3.06
CA LYS A 523 -18.09 -35.36 -2.87
C LYS A 523 -18.33 -34.10 -2.05
N SER A 524 -17.28 -33.44 -1.54
CA SER A 524 -17.42 -32.11 -0.92
C SER A 524 -17.41 -30.96 -1.95
N LEU A 525 -16.93 -31.21 -3.18
CA LEU A 525 -16.79 -30.21 -4.24
C LEU A 525 -18.04 -30.02 -5.12
N ASP A 526 -18.92 -31.03 -5.21
CA ASP A 526 -20.14 -30.98 -6.04
C ASP A 526 -21.36 -30.31 -5.35
N LEU A 527 -21.20 -29.76 -4.13
CA LEU A 527 -22.32 -29.20 -3.34
C LEU A 527 -22.31 -27.66 -3.20
N VAL A 528 -21.68 -26.95 -4.14
CA VAL A 528 -21.84 -25.49 -4.32
C VAL A 528 -22.95 -25.18 -5.37
N GLY A 529 -23.64 -26.21 -5.87
CA GLY A 529 -24.72 -26.09 -6.84
C GLY A 529 -26.04 -25.60 -6.24
N ALA A 530 -26.36 -24.33 -6.48
CA ALA A 530 -27.72 -23.75 -6.44
C ALA A 530 -28.54 -23.91 -5.14
N THR A 531 -28.20 -23.13 -4.10
CA THR A 531 -29.21 -22.68 -3.12
C THR A 531 -30.09 -21.58 -3.74
N SER A 532 -31.38 -21.53 -3.39
CA SER A 532 -32.35 -20.65 -4.03
C SER A 532 -32.32 -19.23 -3.46
N PHE A 533 -31.66 -18.30 -4.16
CA PHE A 533 -31.67 -16.87 -3.84
C PHE A 533 -33.08 -16.27 -3.99
N VAL A 534 -33.81 -16.12 -2.89
CA VAL A 534 -35.09 -15.38 -2.88
C VAL A 534 -34.79 -13.88 -2.96
N LYS A 535 -35.29 -13.24 -4.01
CA LYS A 535 -35.05 -11.82 -4.30
C LYS A 535 -35.86 -10.91 -3.37
N GLY A 536 -35.30 -10.63 -2.19
CA GLY A 536 -35.84 -9.65 -1.24
C GLY A 536 -35.98 -8.26 -1.87
N ASN A 537 -37.08 -7.57 -1.58
CA ASN A 537 -37.44 -6.29 -2.21
C ASN A 537 -37.51 -5.17 -1.17
N CYS A 538 -36.37 -4.55 -0.88
CA CYS A 538 -36.25 -3.47 0.10
C CYS A 538 -36.38 -2.08 -0.57
N VAL A 539 -37.01 -1.13 0.13
CA VAL A 539 -37.31 0.21 -0.40
C VAL A 539 -36.02 1.05 -0.46
N GLY A 540 -35.81 1.73 -1.60
CA GLY A 540 -34.52 2.36 -1.93
C GLY A 540 -34.31 3.77 -1.39
N LEU A 541 -33.03 4.19 -1.39
CA LEU A 541 -32.56 5.53 -1.03
C LEU A 541 -33.19 6.64 -1.88
N THR A 542 -33.40 7.80 -1.25
CA THR A 542 -33.95 9.02 -1.87
C THR A 542 -33.01 9.62 -2.93
N HIS A 543 -33.51 10.57 -3.72
CA HIS A 543 -32.75 11.18 -4.80
C HIS A 543 -31.51 11.95 -4.31
N ALA A 544 -31.60 12.68 -3.19
CA ALA A 544 -30.49 13.45 -2.63
C ALA A 544 -29.31 12.56 -2.16
N GLN A 545 -29.63 11.42 -1.54
CA GLN A 545 -28.64 10.45 -1.04
C GLN A 545 -27.82 9.80 -2.16
N LYS A 546 -28.28 9.84 -3.42
CA LYS A 546 -27.54 9.33 -4.59
C LYS A 546 -26.49 10.30 -5.14
N PHE A 547 -26.46 11.54 -4.66
CA PHE A 547 -25.54 12.60 -5.11
C PHE A 547 -24.73 13.22 -3.96
N GLY A 548 -24.66 12.55 -2.80
CA GLY A 548 -23.83 12.99 -1.67
C GLY A 548 -24.31 14.24 -0.93
N ILE A 549 -25.56 14.68 -1.15
CA ILE A 549 -26.11 15.86 -0.46
C ILE A 549 -26.91 15.42 0.78
N SER A 550 -26.30 15.53 1.96
CA SER A 550 -26.99 15.49 3.25
C SER A 550 -27.18 16.91 3.79
N TYR A 551 -28.41 17.42 3.79
CA TYR A 551 -28.76 18.56 4.65
C TYR A 551 -28.78 18.09 6.12
N PHE A 552 -28.23 18.92 7.02
CA PHE A 552 -28.52 18.80 8.44
C PHE A 552 -29.92 19.35 8.70
N GLU A 553 -30.85 18.50 9.16
CA GLU A 553 -32.02 18.97 9.91
C GLU A 553 -31.62 19.06 11.39
N GLU A 554 -31.73 20.25 11.97
CA GLU A 554 -31.57 20.43 13.42
C GLU A 554 -32.73 19.74 14.14
N LYS A 555 -32.41 18.94 15.17
CA LYS A 555 -33.43 18.37 16.06
C LYS A 555 -33.68 19.34 17.20
N GLU A 556 -34.79 20.08 17.15
CA GLU A 556 -35.32 20.75 18.32
C GLU A 556 -35.85 19.71 19.34
N ASP A 557 -35.32 19.74 20.56
CA ASP A 557 -35.85 18.97 21.68
C ASP A 557 -37.20 19.55 22.16
N GLN A 558 -38.31 18.96 21.70
CA GLN A 558 -39.64 19.31 22.18
C GLN A 558 -39.89 18.80 23.61
N SER A 559 -39.39 19.56 24.58
CA SER A 559 -39.82 19.48 25.98
C SER A 559 -41.26 19.97 26.16
N THR A 560 -41.97 19.41 27.13
CA THR A 560 -43.42 19.57 27.30
C THR A 560 -43.82 20.85 28.05
N VAL A 561 -44.66 21.68 27.43
CA VAL A 561 -45.40 22.77 28.11
C VAL A 561 -46.84 22.81 27.61
N GLU A 562 -47.80 22.84 28.54
CA GLU A 562 -49.23 22.91 28.21
C GLU A 562 -49.72 24.36 27.97
N GLY A 563 -50.34 24.58 26.81
CA GLY A 563 -51.57 25.35 26.65
C GLY A 563 -51.59 26.87 26.93
N LYS A 564 -51.82 27.65 25.86
CA LYS A 564 -53.00 28.54 25.75
C LYS A 564 -53.22 29.11 24.35
N GLU A 565 -54.48 29.20 23.93
CA GLU A 565 -54.91 29.97 22.76
C GLU A 565 -54.99 31.47 23.11
N ILE A 566 -54.47 32.35 22.24
CA ILE A 566 -55.00 33.70 21.96
C ILE A 566 -54.86 33.97 20.44
N ARG A 567 -55.74 34.79 19.87
CA ARG A 567 -55.98 34.95 18.43
C ARG A 567 -56.24 36.41 18.04
N THR A 568 -55.37 37.00 17.21
CA THR A 568 -55.51 38.25 16.41
C THR A 568 -54.34 38.25 15.39
N GLU A 569 -54.48 38.57 14.10
CA GLU A 569 -54.75 39.89 13.48
C GLU A 569 -53.62 40.91 13.76
N LEU A 570 -53.12 41.76 12.83
CA LEU A 570 -53.40 42.00 11.40
C LEU A 570 -52.29 42.92 10.78
N GLU A 571 -52.41 43.19 9.47
CA GLU A 571 -51.80 44.27 8.64
C GLU A 571 -50.46 44.06 7.89
N GLU A 572 -50.55 44.27 6.57
CA GLU A 572 -49.48 44.64 5.64
C GLU A 572 -49.19 46.15 5.69
N LYS A 573 -48.00 46.59 5.22
CA LYS A 573 -47.85 47.86 4.48
C LYS A 573 -46.63 47.85 3.57
N THR A 574 -46.67 48.73 2.58
CA THR A 574 -45.89 48.67 1.33
C THR A 574 -45.26 50.04 1.02
N GLU A 575 -44.70 50.17 -0.20
CA GLU A 575 -44.08 51.38 -0.78
C GLU A 575 -42.64 51.65 -0.30
N ILE A 576 -41.59 51.67 -1.14
CA ILE A 576 -41.31 52.26 -2.48
C ILE A 576 -40.89 53.74 -2.39
N GLY A 577 -39.76 54.05 -3.02
CA GLY A 577 -39.21 55.40 -3.15
C GLY A 577 -37.84 55.42 -3.85
N ASP A 578 -37.85 55.53 -5.18
CA ASP A 578 -36.67 55.86 -5.99
C ASP A 578 -36.28 57.35 -5.82
N ASP A 579 -35.03 57.73 -6.16
CA ASP A 579 -34.74 58.43 -7.44
C ASP A 579 -33.36 59.16 -7.46
N ASN A 580 -32.58 58.94 -8.53
CA ASN A 580 -31.56 59.83 -9.17
C ASN A 580 -30.41 60.52 -8.36
N THR A 581 -29.29 61.06 -8.90
CA THR A 581 -28.32 60.81 -10.02
C THR A 581 -27.04 61.66 -9.65
N VAL A 582 -26.02 62.07 -10.44
CA VAL A 582 -25.68 62.07 -11.89
C VAL A 582 -24.15 62.25 -12.09
N GLU A 583 -23.52 61.53 -13.04
CA GLU A 583 -22.25 61.87 -13.77
C GLU A 583 -20.95 62.18 -12.95
N ASN A 584 -19.72 62.28 -13.48
CA ASN A 584 -18.99 61.87 -14.71
C ASN A 584 -17.48 61.66 -14.27
N GLU A 585 -16.44 61.27 -15.03
CA GLU A 585 -16.12 61.38 -16.46
C GLU A 585 -14.95 60.39 -16.81
N ASN A 586 -14.68 60.11 -18.10
CA ASN A 586 -13.58 59.25 -18.58
C ASN A 586 -13.26 59.54 -20.07
N PRO A 587 -11.98 59.63 -20.53
CA PRO A 587 -11.61 58.90 -21.77
C PRO A 587 -10.12 58.51 -22.02
N GLY A 588 -9.90 57.41 -22.76
CA GLY A 588 -8.65 57.06 -23.49
C GLY A 588 -8.40 55.54 -23.56
N LYS A 589 -8.51 54.74 -24.66
CA LYS A 589 -8.08 54.83 -26.08
C LYS A 589 -6.55 54.95 -26.26
N LEU A 590 -5.81 54.16 -27.06
CA LEU A 590 -6.02 53.08 -28.07
C LEU A 590 -4.66 52.28 -28.19
N SER A 591 -4.44 51.13 -28.85
CA SER A 591 -5.22 50.16 -29.69
C SER A 591 -4.43 48.86 -29.93
N ASP A 592 -5.12 47.76 -30.26
CA ASP A 592 -4.79 46.60 -31.14
C ASP A 592 -3.38 45.95 -31.19
N GLY A 593 -3.33 44.60 -31.17
CA GLY A 593 -2.17 43.80 -31.60
C GLY A 593 -2.15 42.35 -31.08
N GLU A 594 -2.17 41.36 -31.98
CA GLU A 594 -2.00 39.92 -31.66
C GLU A 594 -0.52 39.50 -31.72
N THR A 595 -0.07 38.62 -30.82
CA THR A 595 0.36 37.24 -31.15
C THR A 595 0.53 36.40 -29.87
N SER A 596 0.41 35.09 -30.01
CA SER A 596 0.57 34.09 -28.94
C SER A 596 1.89 33.31 -29.09
N GLU A 597 2.74 33.34 -28.07
CA GLU A 597 3.75 32.33 -27.67
C GLU A 597 4.38 32.83 -26.33
N GLU A 598 5.12 31.98 -25.59
CA GLU A 598 5.70 32.24 -24.25
C GLU A 598 4.75 32.30 -23.02
N LYS A 599 3.95 31.24 -22.75
CA LYS A 599 3.35 31.02 -21.40
C LYS A 599 3.31 29.58 -20.87
N ASP A 600 4.00 28.62 -21.50
CA ASP A 600 3.88 27.18 -21.16
C ASP A 600 5.07 26.57 -20.38
N GLU A 601 6.05 27.35 -19.89
CA GLU A 601 7.20 26.81 -19.12
C GLU A 601 7.10 26.91 -17.59
N GLU A 602 6.08 27.56 -17.02
CA GLU A 602 6.02 27.79 -15.56
C GLU A 602 5.21 26.75 -14.77
N PHE A 603 4.37 25.93 -15.43
CA PHE A 603 3.46 24.99 -14.76
C PHE A 603 4.07 23.63 -14.35
N LEU A 604 5.37 23.42 -14.57
CA LEU A 604 6.06 22.13 -14.34
C LEU A 604 6.77 22.00 -12.98
N LYS A 605 6.49 22.90 -12.02
CA LYS A 605 7.26 23.06 -10.76
C LYS A 605 6.58 22.61 -9.46
N ILE A 606 5.30 22.23 -9.47
CA ILE A 606 4.54 21.97 -8.23
C ILE A 606 4.55 20.47 -7.84
N SER A 607 4.73 19.56 -8.79
CA SER A 607 4.76 18.10 -8.57
C SER A 607 6.14 17.52 -8.21
N GLN A 608 7.09 18.35 -7.75
CA GLN A 608 8.47 17.91 -7.43
C GLN A 608 8.84 17.97 -5.94
N PHE A 609 7.93 18.39 -5.05
CA PHE A 609 8.26 18.62 -3.63
C PHE A 609 8.53 17.36 -2.78
N VAL A 610 8.35 16.16 -3.34
CA VAL A 610 8.75 14.89 -2.70
C VAL A 610 10.22 14.52 -3.03
N ILE A 611 10.84 15.08 -4.08
CA ILE A 611 12.19 14.68 -4.51
C ILE A 611 13.08 15.89 -4.88
N LYS A 612 13.63 16.57 -3.86
CA LYS A 612 15.05 17.04 -3.80
C LYS A 612 15.37 17.85 -2.54
N GLY A 613 16.44 17.45 -1.86
CA GLY A 613 17.18 18.31 -0.94
C GLY A 613 17.88 19.48 -1.66
N ASP A 614 18.02 20.60 -0.96
CA ASP A 614 18.50 21.87 -1.50
C ASP A 614 20.02 21.84 -1.82
N ASN A 615 20.43 22.43 -2.95
CA ASN A 615 21.85 22.49 -3.34
C ASN A 615 22.19 23.87 -3.94
N LYS A 616 22.46 24.83 -3.06
CA LYS A 616 22.76 26.23 -3.42
C LYS A 616 24.26 26.50 -3.38
N ASN A 617 24.84 26.74 -4.55
CA ASN A 617 26.22 27.23 -4.69
C ASN A 617 26.38 28.58 -4.00
N VAL A 618 27.44 28.72 -3.19
CA VAL A 618 28.01 30.01 -2.78
C VAL A 618 29.39 30.13 -3.42
N ASN A 619 29.48 30.94 -4.49
CA ASN A 619 30.75 31.33 -5.10
C ASN A 619 31.06 32.78 -4.69
N GLN A 620 32.05 32.98 -3.83
CA GLN A 620 32.69 34.29 -3.64
C GLN A 620 34.21 34.15 -3.55
N GLU A 621 34.86 34.73 -4.56
CA GLU A 621 36.14 35.44 -4.55
C GLU A 621 37.24 35.02 -3.56
N ALA A 622 38.30 34.40 -4.09
CA ALA A 622 39.67 34.62 -3.63
C ALA A 622 40.66 34.49 -4.82
N GLN A 623 41.45 35.54 -5.08
CA GLN A 623 42.64 35.50 -5.94
C GLN A 623 43.88 35.79 -5.08
N THR A 624 45.02 35.19 -5.46
CA THR A 624 46.35 35.33 -4.80
C THR A 624 46.42 34.71 -3.39
N THR A 625 47.59 34.30 -2.86
CA THR A 625 49.00 34.40 -3.31
C THR A 625 49.70 33.02 -3.35
N HIS A 626 50.89 32.96 -3.97
CA HIS A 626 51.92 31.98 -3.58
C HIS A 626 52.59 32.47 -2.29
N ASP A 627 52.91 31.54 -1.38
CA ASP A 627 53.86 31.81 -0.29
C ASP A 627 55.28 31.37 -0.70
N ASP A 628 56.23 32.28 -0.52
CA ASP A 628 57.64 32.01 -0.24
C ASP A 628 57.88 32.46 1.22
N SER A 629 58.77 31.76 1.94
CA SER A 629 59.17 31.95 3.36
C SER A 629 58.14 31.70 4.46
#